data_AF-A0A1B6PLX5-F1
#
_entry.id   AF-A0A1B6PLX5-F1
#
_cell.length_a   1.000
_cell.length_b   1.000
_cell.length_c   1.000
_cell.angle_alpha   90.00
_cell.angle_beta   90.00
_cell.angle_gamma   90.00
#
_symmetry.space_group_name_H-M   'P 1'
#
loop_
_entity.id
_entity.type
_entity.pdbx_description
1 polymer ?
#
loop_
_entity_poly.entity_id
_entity_poly.type
_entity_poly.pdbx_seq_one_letter_code
_entity_poly.pdbx_strand_id
1 'polypeptide(L)'
;MAKIRSEVLSPFRSVRMFFYLAFMASGTLGGLIALARLLPLLSGSASDPARAADTLKGLGIDVAAVSLFAFLYARESKAKDAQVARLAREERLSRLRLRVGAAEGRPFTLSELRGTARLVIVAGPADFVAESFRRSQPFLRELAERAVLAVPFATDGNTPELRLDDGGDEDVIDGGDDVARRSKRLWQLTPVYITEWAQWLDDQKKLAGVPSDSPVYLSLRMDGRVRGSGVGYPPWQAFVAQLPPVKGMWSGLLDGMDGRVL
;
A
#
# COMPACT_ATOMS: atom_id res chain seq x y z
N MET A 1 8.62 -10.67 -9.12
CA MET A 1 8.35 -9.24 -9.41
C MET A 1 8.72 -8.29 -8.25
N ALA A 2 8.38 -8.61 -6.99
CA ALA A 2 8.64 -7.72 -5.84
C ALA A 2 10.12 -7.34 -5.62
N LYS A 3 11.07 -8.27 -5.82
CA LYS A 3 12.51 -8.02 -5.65
C LYS A 3 13.06 -7.00 -6.65
N ILE A 4 12.72 -7.15 -7.93
CA ILE A 4 13.11 -6.22 -9.01
C ILE A 4 12.51 -4.83 -8.74
N ARG A 5 11.25 -4.76 -8.30
CA ARG A 5 10.60 -3.47 -7.94
C ARG A 5 11.25 -2.81 -6.72
N SER A 6 11.72 -3.60 -5.75
CA SER A 6 12.42 -3.08 -4.57
C SER A 6 13.81 -2.52 -4.89
N GLU A 7 14.51 -3.10 -5.87
CA GLU A 7 15.82 -2.60 -6.33
C GLU A 7 15.70 -1.25 -7.05
N VAL A 8 14.65 -1.07 -7.87
CA VAL A 8 14.36 0.21 -8.53
C VAL A 8 14.10 1.34 -7.52
N LEU A 9 13.45 1.02 -6.39
CA LEU A 9 13.12 2.01 -5.35
C LEU A 9 14.30 2.35 -4.42
N SER A 10 15.31 1.49 -4.35
CA SER A 10 16.54 1.73 -3.59
C SER A 10 17.75 1.14 -4.32
N PRO A 11 18.34 1.89 -5.26
CA PRO A 11 19.43 1.41 -6.08
C PRO A 11 20.58 0.88 -5.22
N PHE A 12 21.16 -0.26 -5.63
CA PHE A 12 22.34 -0.87 -5.00
C PHE A 12 22.22 -1.24 -3.51
N ARG A 13 21.01 -1.29 -2.93
CA ARG A 13 20.81 -1.73 -1.53
C ARG A 13 21.50 -3.06 -1.23
N SER A 14 21.33 -4.06 -2.11
CA SER A 14 21.96 -5.37 -1.96
C SER A 14 23.49 -5.28 -1.90
N VAL A 15 24.09 -4.41 -2.73
CA VAL A 15 25.53 -4.17 -2.78
C VAL A 15 26.00 -3.50 -1.49
N ARG A 16 25.31 -2.46 -1.01
CA ARG A 16 25.66 -1.80 0.27
C ARG A 16 25.60 -2.77 1.44
N MET A 17 24.52 -3.54 1.54
CA MET A 17 24.35 -4.53 2.61
C MET A 17 25.44 -5.61 2.58
N PHE A 18 25.87 -6.03 1.38
CA PHE A 18 27.03 -6.91 1.22
C PHE A 18 28.30 -6.28 1.78
N PHE A 19 28.60 -5.02 1.42
CA PHE A 19 29.78 -4.32 1.95
C PHE A 19 29.72 -4.09 3.46
N TYR A 20 28.55 -3.79 4.03
CA TYR A 20 28.42 -3.68 5.49
C TYR A 20 28.78 -4.99 6.18
N LEU A 21 28.29 -6.14 5.67
CA LEU A 21 28.66 -7.45 6.18
C LEU A 21 30.14 -7.78 5.97
N ALA A 22 30.69 -7.47 4.79
CA ALA A 22 32.10 -7.69 4.49
C ALA A 22 33.02 -6.89 5.41
N PHE A 23 32.71 -5.61 5.65
CA PHE A 23 33.49 -4.77 6.56
C PHE A 23 33.32 -5.16 8.03
N MET A 24 32.12 -5.57 8.45
CA MET A 24 31.93 -6.17 9.77
C MET A 24 32.78 -7.43 9.94
N ALA A 25 32.79 -8.33 8.95
CA ALA A 25 33.60 -9.54 8.99
C ALA A 25 35.10 -9.22 9.03
N SER A 26 35.56 -8.26 8.21
CA SER A 26 36.94 -7.79 8.19
C SER A 26 37.36 -7.19 9.53
N GLY A 27 36.57 -6.27 10.09
CA GLY A 27 36.88 -5.64 11.38
C GLY A 27 36.80 -6.63 12.54
N THR A 28 35.89 -7.61 12.49
CA THR A 28 35.83 -8.67 13.51
C THR A 28 37.09 -9.55 13.46
N LEU A 29 37.54 -9.91 12.26
CA LEU A 29 38.75 -10.70 12.08
C LEU A 29 40.01 -9.92 12.53
N GLY A 30 40.11 -8.64 12.14
CA GLY A 30 41.17 -7.73 12.59
C GLY A 30 41.20 -7.60 14.11
N GLY A 31 40.03 -7.37 14.72
CA GLY A 31 39.87 -7.24 16.17
C GLY A 31 40.25 -8.51 16.92
N LEU A 32 39.91 -9.70 16.40
CA LEU A 32 40.29 -10.99 17.00
C LEU A 32 41.81 -11.20 16.95
N ILE A 33 42.46 -10.84 15.84
CA ILE A 33 43.93 -10.90 15.71
C ILE A 33 44.59 -9.91 16.67
N ALA A 34 44.09 -8.67 16.76
CA ALA A 34 44.61 -7.66 17.66
C ALA A 34 44.45 -8.07 19.13
N LEU A 35 43.28 -8.62 19.50
CA LEU A 35 43.03 -9.14 20.84
C LEU A 35 43.98 -10.29 21.19
N ALA A 36 44.16 -11.26 20.28
CA ALA A 36 45.08 -12.37 20.48
C ALA A 36 46.54 -11.90 20.70
N ARG A 37 46.95 -10.81 20.02
CA ARG A 37 48.27 -10.20 20.20
C ARG A 37 48.42 -9.41 21.50
N LEU A 38 47.33 -8.92 22.08
CA LEU A 38 47.32 -8.20 23.35
C LEU A 38 47.29 -9.12 24.59
N LEU A 39 46.80 -10.36 24.45
CA LEU A 39 46.74 -11.31 25.57
C LEU A 39 48.09 -11.59 26.26
N PRO A 40 49.22 -11.81 25.54
CA PRO A 40 50.51 -12.02 26.18
C PRO A 40 50.99 -10.79 26.97
N LEU A 41 50.72 -9.58 26.48
CA LEU A 41 51.08 -8.32 27.14
C LEU A 41 50.34 -8.16 28.48
N LEU A 42 49.10 -8.63 28.58
CA LEU A 42 48.32 -8.63 29.82
C LEU A 42 48.83 -9.66 30.85
N SER A 43 49.39 -10.78 30.38
CA SER A 43 49.99 -11.82 31.24
C SER A 43 51.40 -11.49 31.73
N GLY A 44 51.95 -10.32 31.39
CA GLY A 44 53.31 -9.90 31.77
C GLY A 44 54.44 -10.64 31.02
N SER A 45 54.10 -11.40 29.97
CA SER A 45 55.05 -12.25 29.23
C SER A 45 55.72 -11.56 28.03
N ALA A 46 55.36 -10.30 27.74
CA ALA A 46 55.95 -9.48 26.69
C ALA A 46 56.11 -8.02 27.16
N SER A 47 57.20 -7.35 26.76
CA SER A 47 57.56 -5.98 27.18
C SER A 47 57.90 -5.08 25.99
N ASP A 48 56.88 -4.67 25.23
CA ASP A 48 57.00 -3.60 24.23
C ASP A 48 55.78 -2.66 24.28
N PRO A 49 55.86 -1.54 25.03
CA PRO A 49 54.74 -0.63 25.22
C PRO A 49 54.36 0.13 23.94
N ALA A 50 55.31 0.36 23.01
CA ALA A 50 55.01 1.04 21.74
C ALA A 50 54.18 0.14 20.82
N ARG A 51 54.57 -1.13 20.70
CA ARG A 51 53.81 -2.14 19.93
C ARG A 51 52.43 -2.44 20.54
N ALA A 52 52.33 -2.41 21.87
CA ALA A 52 51.06 -2.54 22.57
C ALA A 52 50.12 -1.37 22.23
N ALA A 53 50.62 -0.13 22.27
CA ALA A 53 49.84 1.06 21.95
C ALA A 53 49.33 1.04 20.50
N ASP A 54 50.16 0.63 19.53
CA ASP A 54 49.75 0.55 18.13
C ASP A 54 48.73 -0.59 17.88
N THR A 55 48.90 -1.73 18.56
CA THR A 55 47.92 -2.83 18.49
C THR A 55 46.58 -2.41 19.11
N LEU A 56 46.60 -1.65 20.21
CA LEU A 56 45.40 -1.12 20.85
C LEU A 56 44.68 -0.09 19.97
N LYS A 57 45.41 0.80 19.28
CA LYS A 57 44.83 1.71 18.27
C LYS A 57 44.13 0.92 17.16
N GLY A 58 44.79 -0.12 16.63
CA GLY A 58 44.22 -1.01 15.62
C GLY A 58 42.92 -1.68 16.08
N LEU A 59 42.93 -2.25 17.30
CA LEU A 59 41.72 -2.83 17.91
C LEU A 59 40.60 -1.79 18.04
N GLY A 60 40.93 -0.56 18.45
CA GLY A 60 39.96 0.54 18.53
C GLY A 60 39.32 0.86 17.18
N ILE A 61 40.13 0.89 16.10
CA ILE A 61 39.64 1.10 14.73
C ILE A 61 38.71 -0.04 14.31
N ASP A 62 39.09 -1.29 14.54
CA ASP A 62 38.29 -2.47 14.19
C ASP A 62 36.94 -2.48 14.93
N VAL A 63 36.94 -2.20 16.24
CA VAL A 63 35.71 -2.09 17.04
C VAL A 63 34.82 -0.94 16.55
N ALA A 64 35.41 0.21 16.22
CA ALA A 64 34.68 1.36 15.69
C ALA A 64 34.05 1.03 14.32
N ALA A 65 34.81 0.37 13.43
CA ALA A 65 34.34 -0.04 12.11
C ALA A 65 33.18 -1.04 12.23
N VAL A 66 33.33 -2.10 13.02
CA VAL A 66 32.27 -3.09 13.25
C VAL A 66 31.01 -2.42 13.80
N SER A 67 31.16 -1.54 14.80
CA SER A 67 30.03 -0.82 15.41
C SER A 67 29.29 0.05 14.40
N LEU A 68 30.02 0.81 13.59
CA LEU A 68 29.43 1.67 12.56
C LEU A 68 28.69 0.85 11.49
N PHE A 69 29.31 -0.20 10.97
CA PHE A 69 28.69 -1.02 9.93
C PHE A 69 27.52 -1.87 10.45
N ALA A 70 27.57 -2.31 11.71
CA ALA A 70 26.43 -2.95 12.37
C ALA A 70 25.24 -1.99 12.49
N PHE A 71 25.48 -0.74 12.89
CA PHE A 71 24.45 0.30 12.93
C PHE A 71 23.84 0.57 11.55
N LEU A 72 24.68 0.74 10.52
CA LEU A 72 24.22 0.98 9.15
C LEU A 72 23.42 -0.21 8.60
N TYR A 73 23.87 -1.44 8.85
CA TYR A 73 23.16 -2.65 8.47
C TYR A 73 21.80 -2.76 9.15
N ALA A 74 21.73 -2.54 10.47
CA ALA A 74 20.47 -2.58 11.21
C ALA A 74 19.46 -1.55 10.69
N ARG A 75 19.93 -0.32 10.43
CA ARG A 75 19.10 0.75 9.85
C ARG A 75 18.59 0.38 8.46
N GLU A 76 19.45 -0.15 7.59
CA GLU A 76 19.05 -0.53 6.24
C GLU A 76 18.15 -1.76 6.22
N SER A 77 18.37 -2.74 7.09
CA SER A 77 17.47 -3.89 7.26
C SER A 77 16.07 -3.44 7.66
N LYS A 78 15.96 -2.55 8.66
CA LYS A 78 14.66 -1.98 9.06
C LYS A 78 13.94 -1.27 7.91
N ALA A 79 14.69 -0.50 7.09
CA ALA A 79 14.13 0.17 5.92
C ALA A 79 13.70 -0.83 4.83
N LYS A 80 14.45 -1.91 4.62
CA LYS A 80 14.10 -3.00 3.70
C LYS A 80 12.82 -3.71 4.15
N ASP A 81 12.72 -4.06 5.42
CA ASP A 81 11.55 -4.78 5.95
C ASP A 81 10.28 -3.92 5.84
N ALA A 82 10.37 -2.62 6.16
CA ALA A 82 9.26 -1.69 5.96
C ALA A 82 8.83 -1.58 4.49
N GLN A 83 9.78 -1.57 3.55
CA GLN A 83 9.48 -1.54 2.13
C GLN A 83 8.85 -2.84 1.63
N VAL A 84 9.38 -4.00 2.04
CA VAL A 84 8.83 -5.32 1.71
C VAL A 84 7.40 -5.46 2.26
N ALA A 85 7.19 -5.05 3.51
CA ALA A 85 5.86 -5.04 4.13
C ALA A 85 4.89 -4.14 3.35
N ARG A 86 5.31 -2.96 2.90
CA ARG A 86 4.50 -2.11 2.02
C ARG A 86 4.16 -2.78 0.68
N LEU A 87 5.14 -3.38 0.01
CA LEU A 87 4.91 -4.07 -1.27
C LEU A 87 3.98 -5.26 -1.11
N ALA A 88 4.15 -6.06 -0.05
CA ALA A 88 3.28 -7.19 0.24
C ALA A 88 1.83 -6.75 0.49
N ARG A 89 1.62 -5.59 1.13
CA ARG A 89 0.29 -4.99 1.30
C ARG A 89 -0.35 -4.57 -0.02
N GLU A 90 0.39 -3.86 -0.86
CA GLU A 90 -0.08 -3.43 -2.19
C GLU A 90 -0.39 -4.65 -3.08
N GLU A 91 0.40 -5.72 -2.96
CA GLU A 91 0.17 -6.98 -3.68
C GLU A 91 -1.08 -7.71 -3.19
N ARG A 92 -1.26 -7.86 -1.87
CA ARG A 92 -2.47 -8.49 -1.29
C ARG A 92 -3.73 -7.74 -1.69
N LEU A 93 -3.71 -6.41 -1.57
CA LEU A 93 -4.81 -5.56 -2.03
C LEU A 93 -5.10 -5.82 -3.51
N SER A 94 -4.09 -5.91 -4.37
CA SER A 94 -4.31 -6.10 -5.81
C SER A 94 -5.02 -7.40 -6.19
N ARG A 95 -4.96 -8.40 -5.31
CA ARG A 95 -5.57 -9.71 -5.53
C ARG A 95 -6.98 -9.84 -5.00
N LEU A 96 -7.46 -8.91 -4.15
CA LEU A 96 -8.85 -9.00 -3.69
C LEU A 96 -9.78 -8.86 -4.88
N ARG A 97 -10.87 -9.62 -4.82
CA ARG A 97 -11.81 -9.73 -5.92
C ARG A 97 -13.04 -8.88 -5.69
N LEU A 98 -13.51 -8.35 -6.80
CA LEU A 98 -14.70 -7.53 -6.94
C LEU A 98 -15.58 -8.12 -8.03
N ARG A 99 -16.83 -7.72 -8.06
CA ARG A 99 -17.75 -7.90 -9.19
C ARG A 99 -18.55 -6.61 -9.39
N VAL A 100 -19.09 -6.44 -10.59
CA VAL A 100 -20.06 -5.38 -10.86
C VAL A 100 -21.46 -5.90 -10.49
N GLY A 101 -22.23 -5.10 -9.77
CA GLY A 101 -23.59 -5.43 -9.33
C GLY A 101 -23.65 -6.44 -8.18
N ALA A 102 -24.87 -6.76 -7.74
CA ALA A 102 -25.11 -7.62 -6.58
C ALA A 102 -25.03 -9.13 -6.89
N ALA A 103 -25.27 -9.57 -8.14
CA ALA A 103 -25.47 -10.99 -8.44
C ALA A 103 -24.92 -11.53 -9.79
N GLU A 104 -24.75 -10.71 -10.82
CA GLU A 104 -24.61 -11.23 -12.20
C GLU A 104 -23.21 -11.09 -12.83
N GLY A 105 -22.32 -10.25 -12.28
CA GLY A 105 -20.99 -10.00 -12.84
C GLY A 105 -19.95 -11.07 -12.53
N ARG A 106 -19.10 -11.40 -13.50
CA ARG A 106 -17.92 -12.27 -13.31
C ARG A 106 -16.97 -11.63 -12.29
N PRO A 107 -16.47 -12.37 -11.27
CA PRO A 107 -15.45 -11.85 -10.37
C PRO A 107 -14.14 -11.53 -11.10
N PHE A 108 -13.58 -10.36 -10.80
CA PHE A 108 -12.29 -9.90 -11.30
C PHE A 108 -11.44 -9.33 -10.16
N THR A 109 -10.14 -9.20 -10.37
CA THR A 109 -9.21 -8.69 -9.36
C THR A 109 -9.14 -7.17 -9.39
N LEU A 110 -8.90 -6.55 -8.24
CA LEU A 110 -8.60 -5.11 -8.15
C LEU A 110 -7.48 -4.66 -9.09
N SER A 111 -6.51 -5.54 -9.38
CA SER A 111 -5.41 -5.25 -10.30
C SER A 111 -5.86 -4.96 -11.73
N GLU A 112 -7.00 -5.50 -12.16
CA GLU A 112 -7.56 -5.30 -13.51
C GLU A 112 -8.14 -3.89 -13.70
N LEU A 113 -8.48 -3.20 -12.61
CA LEU A 113 -8.94 -1.81 -12.67
C LEU A 113 -7.78 -0.79 -12.76
N ARG A 114 -6.52 -1.26 -12.70
CA ARG A 114 -5.35 -0.38 -12.79
C ARG A 114 -5.23 0.23 -14.18
N GLY A 115 -4.93 1.52 -14.22
CA GLY A 115 -4.90 2.34 -15.44
C GLY A 115 -6.27 2.89 -15.84
N THR A 116 -7.34 2.31 -15.30
CA THR A 116 -8.72 2.54 -15.77
C THR A 116 -9.51 3.34 -14.75
N ALA A 117 -9.47 2.97 -13.46
CA ALA A 117 -10.20 3.66 -12.39
C ALA A 117 -9.37 3.91 -11.11
N ARG A 118 -9.77 4.95 -10.37
CA ARG A 118 -9.28 5.26 -9.02
C ARG A 118 -10.27 4.74 -8.00
N LEU A 119 -9.86 3.79 -7.18
CA LEU A 119 -10.77 3.16 -6.24
C LEU A 119 -10.79 3.87 -4.90
N VAL A 120 -11.97 4.00 -4.31
CA VAL A 120 -12.21 4.47 -2.95
C VAL A 120 -12.92 3.37 -2.19
N ILE A 121 -12.19 2.65 -1.35
CA ILE A 121 -12.74 1.63 -0.46
C ILE A 121 -13.36 2.34 0.73
N VAL A 122 -14.61 2.03 1.04
CA VAL A 122 -15.36 2.57 2.17
C VAL A 122 -15.75 1.40 3.06
N ALA A 123 -15.14 1.32 4.25
CA ALA A 123 -15.27 0.18 5.13
C ALA A 123 -15.77 0.58 6.53
N GLY A 124 -16.86 -0.03 6.97
CA GLY A 124 -17.47 0.23 8.28
C GLY A 124 -18.85 -0.43 8.38
N PRO A 125 -19.64 -0.14 9.42
CA PRO A 125 -21.03 -0.60 9.52
C PRO A 125 -21.86 -0.19 8.28
N ALA A 126 -22.91 -0.94 7.96
CA ALA A 126 -23.72 -0.69 6.76
C ALA A 126 -24.29 0.75 6.71
N ASP A 127 -24.72 1.30 7.85
CA ASP A 127 -25.21 2.68 7.96
C ASP A 127 -24.15 3.72 7.63
N PHE A 128 -22.90 3.47 8.03
CA PHE A 128 -21.77 4.33 7.71
C PHE A 128 -21.48 4.31 6.21
N VAL A 129 -21.54 3.14 5.57
CA VAL A 129 -21.36 3.02 4.12
C VAL A 129 -22.48 3.74 3.37
N ALA A 130 -23.73 3.59 3.80
CA ALA A 130 -24.89 4.29 3.22
C ALA A 130 -24.79 5.82 3.38
N GLU A 131 -24.33 6.31 4.53
CA GLU A 131 -24.08 7.73 4.76
C GLU A 131 -22.95 8.27 3.87
N SER A 132 -21.86 7.50 3.71
CA SER A 132 -20.78 7.84 2.79
C SER A 132 -21.26 7.97 1.35
N PHE A 133 -22.19 7.08 0.94
CA PHE A 133 -22.87 7.13 -0.34
C PHE A 133 -23.68 8.41 -0.51
N ARG A 134 -24.55 8.77 0.46
CA ARG A 134 -25.31 10.03 0.46
C ARG A 134 -24.41 11.25 0.31
N ARG A 135 -23.28 11.30 1.04
CA ARG A 135 -22.30 12.39 0.95
C ARG A 135 -21.61 12.52 -0.41
N SER A 136 -21.57 11.45 -1.19
CA SER A 136 -20.99 11.45 -2.53
C SER A 136 -21.96 11.95 -3.60
N GLN A 137 -23.28 11.92 -3.33
CA GLN A 137 -24.33 12.24 -4.30
C GLN A 137 -24.16 13.61 -4.99
N PRO A 138 -23.81 14.71 -4.29
CA PRO A 138 -23.60 16.00 -4.92
C PRO A 138 -22.44 16.06 -5.92
N PHE A 139 -21.57 15.03 -5.94
CA PHE A 139 -20.32 15.02 -6.68
C PHE A 139 -20.23 13.88 -7.71
N LEU A 140 -21.31 13.12 -7.95
CA LEU A 140 -21.24 11.87 -8.73
C LEU A 140 -20.70 12.11 -10.14
N ARG A 141 -21.11 13.20 -10.79
CA ARG A 141 -20.69 13.55 -12.15
C ARG A 141 -19.20 13.90 -12.19
N GLU A 142 -18.76 14.76 -11.29
CA GLU A 142 -17.38 15.21 -11.18
C GLU A 142 -16.43 14.07 -10.79
N LEU A 143 -16.88 13.17 -9.92
CA LEU A 143 -16.16 11.96 -9.54
C LEU A 143 -16.07 10.97 -10.72
N ALA A 144 -17.14 10.81 -11.50
CA ALA A 144 -17.16 9.98 -12.70
C ALA A 144 -16.22 10.51 -13.80
N GLU A 145 -16.13 11.82 -14.00
CA GLU A 145 -15.16 12.45 -14.90
C GLU A 145 -13.70 12.16 -14.50
N ARG A 146 -13.46 11.89 -13.21
CA ARG A 146 -12.16 11.53 -12.64
C ARG A 146 -11.99 10.01 -12.51
N ALA A 147 -12.89 9.22 -13.10
CA ALA A 147 -12.94 7.76 -13.01
C ALA A 147 -12.78 7.25 -11.57
N VAL A 148 -13.45 7.90 -10.63
CA VAL A 148 -13.52 7.42 -9.24
C VAL A 148 -14.60 6.36 -9.15
N LEU A 149 -14.27 5.24 -8.50
CA LEU A 149 -15.19 4.16 -8.17
C LEU A 149 -15.13 3.88 -6.68
N ALA A 150 -16.29 3.79 -6.04
CA ALA A 150 -16.41 3.40 -4.65
C ALA A 150 -16.57 1.88 -4.52
N VAL A 151 -15.92 1.30 -3.51
CA VAL A 151 -16.06 -0.09 -3.11
C VAL A 151 -16.68 -0.09 -1.70
N PRO A 152 -18.00 -0.28 -1.58
CA PRO A 152 -18.67 -0.48 -0.29
C PRO A 152 -18.25 -1.81 0.35
N PHE A 153 -17.78 -1.77 1.60
CA PHE A 153 -17.46 -2.96 2.38
C PHE A 153 -18.06 -2.84 3.79
N ALA A 154 -19.24 -3.44 3.99
CA ALA A 154 -19.89 -3.49 5.29
C ALA A 154 -19.19 -4.49 6.22
N THR A 155 -18.76 -4.05 7.40
CA THR A 155 -18.00 -4.86 8.37
C THR A 155 -18.87 -5.55 9.41
N ASP A 156 -20.14 -5.15 9.52
CA ASP A 156 -21.13 -5.68 10.47
C ASP A 156 -21.97 -6.83 9.88
N GLY A 157 -21.71 -7.22 8.62
CA GLY A 157 -22.44 -8.28 7.93
C GLY A 157 -23.78 -7.86 7.33
N ASN A 158 -24.17 -6.59 7.52
CA ASN A 158 -25.39 -6.03 6.93
C ASN A 158 -25.14 -5.55 5.50
N THR A 159 -26.22 -5.43 4.71
CA THR A 159 -26.14 -4.88 3.35
C THR A 159 -26.44 -3.38 3.40
N PRO A 160 -25.54 -2.50 2.91
CA PRO A 160 -25.81 -1.07 2.88
C PRO A 160 -26.86 -0.72 1.84
N GLU A 161 -27.76 0.21 2.18
CA GLU A 161 -28.76 0.72 1.25
C GLU A 161 -28.14 1.79 0.33
N LEU A 162 -27.86 1.40 -0.91
CA LEU A 162 -27.25 2.25 -1.93
C LEU A 162 -28.25 2.50 -3.06
N ARG A 163 -29.24 3.36 -2.80
CA ARG A 163 -30.23 3.76 -3.80
C ARG A 163 -29.92 5.15 -4.33
N LEU A 164 -29.70 5.24 -5.64
CA LEU A 164 -29.72 6.52 -6.32
C LEU A 164 -31.19 6.89 -6.50
N ASP A 165 -31.60 8.07 -6.05
CA ASP A 165 -32.90 8.61 -6.46
C ASP A 165 -32.81 8.82 -7.98
N ASP A 166 -33.59 8.06 -8.75
CA ASP A 166 -33.89 8.40 -10.13
C ASP A 166 -34.78 9.65 -10.07
N GLY A 167 -34.15 10.82 -9.96
CA GLY A 167 -34.79 12.05 -10.38
C GLY A 167 -35.21 11.86 -11.83
N GLY A 168 -36.51 11.76 -12.07
CA GLY A 168 -37.09 11.37 -13.35
C GLY A 168 -36.54 12.21 -14.49
N ASP A 169 -35.96 11.52 -15.47
CA ASP A 169 -35.81 11.95 -16.85
C ASP A 169 -35.67 10.67 -17.68
N GLU A 170 -36.80 9.97 -17.83
CA GLU A 170 -37.10 9.33 -19.11
C GLU A 170 -37.22 10.47 -20.12
N ASP A 171 -36.13 10.82 -20.80
CA ASP A 171 -36.04 11.53 -22.09
C ASP A 171 -34.79 12.42 -22.18
N VAL A 172 -33.64 11.85 -22.54
CA VAL A 172 -32.64 12.62 -23.31
C VAL A 172 -32.10 11.76 -24.45
N ILE A 173 -32.56 12.12 -25.64
CA ILE A 173 -32.15 11.62 -26.94
C ILE A 173 -30.65 11.91 -27.16
N ASP A 174 -29.93 10.85 -27.54
CA ASP A 174 -28.70 10.78 -28.36
C ASP A 174 -27.58 11.82 -28.11
N GLY A 175 -26.47 11.35 -27.50
CA GLY A 175 -25.14 11.98 -27.60
C GLY A 175 -24.49 12.54 -26.32
N GLY A 176 -25.21 12.64 -25.19
CA GLY A 176 -24.70 13.20 -23.90
C GLY A 176 -24.56 12.20 -22.73
N ASP A 177 -24.89 10.92 -22.94
CA ASP A 177 -25.28 9.93 -21.91
C ASP A 177 -24.11 9.30 -21.11
N ASP A 178 -22.87 9.44 -21.58
CA ASP A 178 -21.75 8.67 -21.01
C ASP A 178 -21.40 9.07 -19.57
N VAL A 179 -21.46 10.35 -19.21
CA VAL A 179 -21.11 10.79 -17.85
C VAL A 179 -22.23 10.43 -16.87
N ALA A 180 -23.48 10.56 -17.27
CA ALA A 180 -24.65 10.22 -16.45
C ALA A 180 -24.69 8.71 -16.15
N ARG A 181 -24.50 7.86 -17.17
CA ARG A 181 -24.36 6.41 -17.00
C ARG A 181 -23.21 6.06 -16.06
N ARG A 182 -22.08 6.74 -16.20
CA ARG A 182 -20.89 6.55 -15.35
C ARG A 182 -21.11 6.96 -13.89
N SER A 183 -21.81 8.05 -13.63
CA SER A 183 -22.18 8.44 -12.26
C SER A 183 -23.03 7.37 -11.57
N LYS A 184 -23.93 6.71 -12.31
CA LYS A 184 -24.75 5.61 -11.77
C LYS A 184 -23.90 4.37 -11.41
N ARG A 185 -22.74 4.19 -12.05
CA ARG A 185 -21.80 3.05 -11.83
C ARG A 185 -20.85 3.25 -10.64
N LEU A 186 -20.78 4.44 -10.04
CA LEU A 186 -19.77 4.78 -9.04
C LEU A 186 -19.75 3.80 -7.84
N TRP A 187 -20.93 3.35 -7.39
CA TRP A 187 -21.10 2.47 -6.22
C TRP A 187 -21.51 1.04 -6.56
N GLN A 188 -21.37 0.62 -7.83
CA GLN A 188 -21.82 -0.70 -8.28
C GLN A 188 -20.80 -1.83 -8.05
N LEU A 189 -19.67 -1.55 -7.40
CA LEU A 189 -18.66 -2.58 -7.11
C LEU A 189 -19.02 -3.33 -5.82
N THR A 190 -19.05 -4.66 -5.90
CA THR A 190 -19.33 -5.52 -4.75
C THR A 190 -18.10 -6.37 -4.43
N PRO A 191 -17.57 -6.31 -3.21
CA PRO A 191 -16.56 -7.25 -2.72
C PRO A 191 -16.98 -8.72 -2.85
N VAL A 192 -16.04 -9.56 -3.27
CA VAL A 192 -16.20 -11.02 -3.33
C VAL A 192 -15.17 -11.66 -2.41
N TYR A 193 -15.48 -12.83 -1.85
CA TYR A 193 -14.67 -13.48 -0.81
C TYR A 193 -14.47 -12.56 0.40
N ILE A 194 -15.57 -12.24 1.08
CA ILE A 194 -15.64 -11.27 2.19
C ILE A 194 -14.60 -11.55 3.29
N THR A 195 -14.27 -12.82 3.55
CA THR A 195 -13.23 -13.21 4.51
C THR A 195 -11.85 -12.66 4.15
N GLU A 196 -11.47 -12.68 2.86
CA GLU A 196 -10.18 -12.14 2.40
C GLU A 196 -10.14 -10.61 2.56
N TRP A 197 -11.26 -9.95 2.29
CA TRP A 197 -11.41 -8.51 2.49
C TRP A 197 -11.32 -8.12 3.96
N ALA A 198 -12.03 -8.84 4.84
CA ALA A 198 -12.00 -8.62 6.28
C ALA A 198 -10.58 -8.80 6.83
N GLN A 199 -9.92 -9.91 6.50
CA GLN A 199 -8.55 -10.17 6.93
C GLN A 199 -7.57 -9.11 6.42
N TRP A 200 -7.69 -8.70 5.16
CA TRP A 200 -6.84 -7.65 4.62
C TRP A 200 -7.06 -6.31 5.33
N LEU A 201 -8.32 -5.94 5.61
CA LEU A 201 -8.68 -4.70 6.29
C LEU A 201 -8.17 -4.68 7.73
N ASP A 202 -8.33 -5.78 8.46
CA ASP A 202 -7.85 -5.92 9.84
C ASP A 202 -6.33 -5.82 9.91
N ASP A 203 -5.62 -6.48 9.00
CA ASP A 203 -4.18 -6.34 8.84
C ASP A 203 -3.79 -4.87 8.60
N GLN A 204 -4.55 -4.13 7.78
CA GLN A 204 -4.29 -2.70 7.53
C GLN A 204 -4.50 -1.86 8.79
N LYS A 205 -5.63 -2.05 9.48
CA LYS A 205 -5.98 -1.31 10.70
C LYS A 205 -4.97 -1.54 11.81
N LYS A 206 -4.60 -2.80 12.05
CA LYS A 206 -3.60 -3.18 13.07
C LYS A 206 -2.24 -2.53 12.81
N LEU A 207 -1.79 -2.51 11.56
CA LEU A 207 -0.52 -1.87 11.19
C LEU A 207 -0.56 -0.35 11.31
N ALA A 208 -1.72 0.26 11.11
CA ALA A 208 -1.92 1.71 11.25
C ALA A 208 -2.21 2.14 12.70
N GLY A 209 -2.35 1.20 13.64
CA GLY A 209 -2.78 1.50 15.01
C GLY A 209 -4.22 2.01 15.09
N VAL A 210 -5.05 1.66 14.12
CA VAL A 210 -6.48 2.03 14.07
C VAL A 210 -7.29 0.93 14.75
N PRO A 211 -8.25 1.26 15.64
CA PRO A 211 -9.14 0.27 16.25
C PRO A 211 -9.91 -0.55 15.19
N SER A 212 -10.14 -1.83 15.47
CA SER A 212 -10.77 -2.76 14.50
C SER A 212 -12.19 -2.36 14.13
N ASP A 213 -12.93 -1.76 15.05
CA ASP A 213 -14.31 -1.28 14.89
C ASP A 213 -14.41 0.09 14.18
N SER A 214 -13.30 0.82 14.07
CA SER A 214 -13.31 2.16 13.48
C SER A 214 -13.66 2.09 11.98
N PRO A 215 -14.65 2.88 11.51
CA PRO A 215 -14.92 3.00 10.08
C PRO A 215 -13.78 3.76 9.41
N VAL A 216 -13.38 3.32 8.22
CA VAL A 216 -12.23 3.86 7.48
C VAL A 216 -12.53 3.99 6.01
N TYR A 217 -11.74 4.83 5.35
CA TYR A 217 -11.65 4.84 3.90
C TYR A 217 -10.22 4.66 3.42
N LEU A 218 -10.07 4.14 2.21
CA LEU A 218 -8.81 4.10 1.48
C LEU A 218 -9.04 4.57 0.05
N SER A 219 -8.20 5.49 -0.41
CA SER A 219 -8.19 5.97 -1.79
C SER A 219 -6.96 5.45 -2.52
N LEU A 220 -7.16 4.89 -3.70
CA LEU A 220 -6.12 4.37 -4.57
C LEU A 220 -5.89 5.29 -5.76
N ARG A 221 -4.65 5.34 -6.22
CA ARG A 221 -4.29 5.95 -7.51
C ARG A 221 -4.71 5.00 -8.65
N MET A 222 -4.65 5.51 -9.88
CA MET A 222 -4.88 4.69 -11.08
C MET A 222 -3.94 3.48 -11.17
N ASP A 223 -2.72 3.56 -10.63
CA ASP A 223 -1.79 2.43 -10.62
C ASP A 223 -2.05 1.42 -9.49
N GLY A 224 -3.14 1.59 -8.74
CA GLY A 224 -3.56 0.71 -7.64
C GLY A 224 -2.76 0.88 -6.34
N ARG A 225 -1.86 1.88 -6.25
CA ARG A 225 -1.18 2.19 -4.99
C ARG A 225 -2.05 3.09 -4.12
N VAL A 226 -1.93 2.96 -2.80
CA VAL A 226 -2.63 3.79 -1.83
C VAL A 226 -2.18 5.25 -1.98
N ARG A 227 -3.14 6.15 -2.24
CA ARG A 227 -2.97 7.61 -2.29
C ARG A 227 -3.14 8.23 -0.90
N GLY A 228 -4.16 7.79 -0.17
CA GLY A 228 -4.50 8.30 1.15
C GLY A 228 -5.53 7.41 1.82
N SER A 229 -5.53 7.40 3.14
CA SER A 229 -6.43 6.62 3.99
C SER A 229 -6.72 7.39 5.28
N GLY A 230 -7.87 7.16 5.90
CA GLY A 230 -8.23 7.81 7.14
C GLY A 230 -9.40 7.13 7.84
N VAL A 231 -9.61 7.50 9.12
CA VAL A 231 -10.81 7.13 9.89
C VAL A 231 -11.95 8.06 9.50
N GLY A 232 -13.15 7.51 9.38
CA GLY A 232 -14.34 8.24 8.95
C GLY A 232 -14.52 8.29 7.43
N TYR A 233 -15.27 9.29 6.96
CA TYR A 233 -15.73 9.36 5.58
C TYR A 233 -14.65 9.77 4.58
N PRO A 234 -14.70 9.28 3.33
CA PRO A 234 -13.87 9.79 2.25
C PRO A 234 -14.14 11.28 2.00
N PRO A 235 -13.11 12.10 1.76
CA PRO A 235 -13.28 13.51 1.46
C PRO A 235 -13.66 13.70 -0.03
N TRP A 236 -14.91 13.38 -0.37
CA TRP A 236 -15.43 13.40 -1.75
C TRP A 236 -15.14 14.70 -2.51
N GLN A 237 -15.39 15.84 -1.86
CA GLN A 237 -15.10 17.16 -2.44
C GLN A 237 -13.61 17.35 -2.74
N ALA A 238 -12.72 16.87 -1.85
CA ALA A 238 -11.27 16.97 -2.07
C ALA A 238 -10.82 16.11 -3.26
N PHE A 239 -11.47 14.96 -3.51
CA PHE A 239 -11.20 14.17 -4.70
C PHE A 239 -11.58 14.91 -5.98
N VAL A 240 -12.71 15.61 -5.99
CA VAL A 240 -13.10 16.48 -7.11
C VAL A 240 -12.08 17.59 -7.35
N ALA A 241 -11.60 18.24 -6.29
CA ALA A 241 -10.65 19.34 -6.39
C ALA A 241 -9.25 18.89 -6.83
N GLN A 242 -8.79 17.71 -6.38
CA GLN A 242 -7.38 17.32 -6.49
C GLN A 242 -7.08 16.25 -7.55
N LEU A 243 -8.09 15.49 -8.00
CA LEU A 243 -7.88 14.44 -8.99
C LEU A 243 -8.05 14.99 -10.41
N PRO A 244 -7.13 14.68 -11.34
CA PRO A 244 -7.28 15.11 -12.72
C PRO A 244 -8.38 14.30 -13.41
N PRO A 245 -9.24 14.95 -14.23
CA PRO A 245 -10.20 14.28 -15.09
C PRO A 245 -9.52 13.33 -16.07
N VAL A 246 -10.22 12.29 -16.52
CA VAL A 246 -9.77 11.37 -17.56
C VAL A 246 -10.72 11.41 -18.75
N LYS A 247 -10.16 11.62 -19.94
CA LYS A 247 -10.91 11.62 -21.20
C LYS A 247 -10.80 10.26 -21.90
N GLY A 248 -11.93 9.73 -22.40
CA GLY A 248 -11.97 8.68 -23.43
C GLY A 248 -11.52 7.25 -23.08
N MET A 249 -10.93 6.97 -21.91
CA MET A 249 -10.26 5.69 -21.63
C MET A 249 -11.03 4.69 -20.75
N TRP A 250 -12.16 5.07 -20.12
CA TRP A 250 -12.75 4.27 -19.03
C TRP A 250 -14.08 3.56 -19.37
N SER A 251 -14.76 3.87 -20.49
CA SER A 251 -16.10 3.29 -20.76
C SER A 251 -16.08 1.79 -21.10
N GLY A 252 -15.05 1.29 -21.80
CA GLY A 252 -15.07 -0.05 -22.37
C GLY A 252 -14.86 -1.23 -21.40
N LEU A 253 -14.17 -1.03 -20.26
CA LEU A 253 -13.80 -2.16 -19.39
C LEU A 253 -14.99 -2.67 -18.55
N LEU A 254 -15.82 -1.77 -18.04
CA LEU A 254 -16.97 -2.15 -17.20
C LEU A 254 -18.19 -2.57 -18.00
N ASP A 255 -18.30 -2.14 -19.27
CA ASP A 255 -19.42 -2.50 -20.15
C ASP A 255 -19.41 -3.99 -20.53
N GLY A 256 -18.23 -4.60 -20.66
CA GLY A 256 -18.14 -6.05 -20.88
C GLY A 256 -18.25 -6.90 -19.61
N MET A 257 -18.30 -6.27 -18.43
CA MET A 257 -18.32 -6.96 -17.13
C MET A 257 -19.70 -7.06 -16.50
N ASP A 258 -20.70 -6.35 -17.05
CA ASP A 258 -22.08 -6.32 -16.55
C ASP A 258 -22.96 -7.46 -17.10
N GLY A 259 -22.37 -8.37 -17.88
CA GLY A 259 -23.04 -9.58 -18.38
C GLY A 259 -23.97 -9.36 -19.58
N ARG A 260 -24.08 -8.13 -20.10
CA ARG A 260 -24.83 -7.86 -21.33
C ARG A 260 -24.03 -8.33 -22.54
N VAL A 261 -24.42 -9.48 -23.08
CA VAL A 261 -23.99 -9.92 -24.41
C VAL A 261 -24.75 -9.05 -25.43
N LEU A 262 -24.04 -8.48 -26.41
CA LEU A 262 -24.66 -7.88 -27.61
C LEU A 262 -25.47 -8.92 -28.37
#